data_AF-A0A1H6HRB6-F1
#
_entry.id   AF-A0A1H6HRB6-F1
#
_cell.length_a   1.000
_cell.length_b   1.000
_cell.length_c   1.000
_cell.angle_alpha   90.00
_cell.angle_beta   90.00
_cell.angle_gamma   90.00
#
_symmetry.space_group_name_H-M   'P 1'
#
loop_
_entity.id
_entity.type
_entity.pdbx_description
1 polymer ?
#
loop_
_entity_poly.entity_id
_entity_poly.type
_entity_poly.pdbx_seq_one_letter_code
_entity_poly.pdbx_strand_id
1 'polypeptide(L)' 'MIKNPKYILIAAITFIIIFLMNYIGNDSPDKLYRALLTAFSAVIGLGIGMWIYSKRDQNDERNNFD' A
#
# COMPACT_ATOMS: atom_id res chain seq x y z
N MET A 1 -1.44 16.36 2.52
CA MET A 1 -2.50 15.46 3.03
C MET A 1 -3.19 14.86 1.81
N ILE A 2 -3.12 13.54 1.63
CA ILE A 2 -3.37 12.82 0.37
C ILE A 2 -4.74 13.20 -0.19
N LYS A 3 -4.75 14.01 -1.26
CA LYS A 3 -5.94 14.70 -1.79
C LYS A 3 -6.77 13.83 -2.74
N ASN A 4 -6.28 12.64 -3.11
CA ASN A 4 -6.90 11.74 -4.07
C ASN A 4 -7.49 10.49 -3.40
N PRO A 5 -8.82 10.33 -3.36
CA PRO A 5 -9.49 9.19 -2.72
C PRO A 5 -9.14 7.85 -3.37
N LYS A 6 -8.68 7.86 -4.63
CA LYS A 6 -8.23 6.65 -5.34
C LYS A 6 -7.11 5.92 -4.61
N TYR A 7 -6.12 6.63 -4.06
CA TYR A 7 -5.00 5.98 -3.36
C TYR A 7 -5.42 5.39 -2.02
N ILE A 8 -6.35 6.05 -1.32
CA ILE A 8 -6.94 5.53 -0.09
C ILE A 8 -7.75 4.27 -0.39
N LEU A 9 -8.52 4.26 -1.48
CA LEU A 9 -9.29 3.09 -1.92
C LEU A 9 -8.38 1.91 -2.26
N ILE A 10 -7.30 2.14 -3.03
CA ILE A 10 -6.32 1.10 -3.38
C ILE A 10 -5.67 0.56 -2.11
N ALA A 11 -5.20 1.43 -1.21
CA ALA A 11 -4.59 1.02 0.05
C ALA A 11 -5.55 0.20 0.93
N ALA A 12 -6.82 0.61 1.04
CA ALA A 12 -7.83 -0.11 1.80
C ALA A 12 -8.13 -1.50 1.22
N ILE A 13 -8.29 -1.59 -0.10
CA ILE A 13 -8.52 -2.88 -0.78
C ILE A 13 -7.31 -3.80 -0.60
N THR A 14 -6.09 -3.31 -0.81
CA THR A 14 -4.88 -4.11 -0.62
C THR A 14 -4.75 -4.58 0.82
N PHE A 15 -5.03 -3.72 1.80
CA PHE A 15 -5.04 -4.09 3.21
C PHE A 15 -6.02 -5.25 3.46
N ILE A 16 -7.27 -5.12 2.99
CA ILE A 16 -8.31 -6.14 3.19
C ILE A 16 -7.91 -7.47 2.57
N ILE A 17 -7.42 -7.47 1.32
CA ILE A 17 -7.01 -8.71 0.63
C ILE A 17 -5.89 -9.41 1.39
N ILE A 18 -4.84 -8.68 1.76
CA ILE A 18 -3.66 -9.27 2.43
C ILE A 18 -4.01 -9.71 3.85
N PHE A 19 -4.81 -8.92 4.56
CA PHE A 19 -5.31 -9.27 5.88
C PHE A 19 -6.10 -10.58 5.83
N LEU A 20 -7.10 -10.67 4.94
CA LEU A 20 -7.94 -11.86 4.80
C LEU A 20 -7.11 -13.07 4.38
N MET A 21 -6.16 -12.92 3.46
CA MET A 21 -5.28 -14.00 3.02
C MET A 21 -4.37 -14.52 4.14
N ASN A 22 -3.98 -13.67 5.11
CA ASN A 22 -3.16 -14.07 6.25
C ASN A 22 -3.97 -14.52 7.47
N TYR A 23 -5.24 -14.10 7.55
CA TYR A 23 -6.12 -14.40 8.66
C TYR A 23 -6.93 -15.69 8.44
N ILE A 24 -7.47 -15.88 7.23
CA ILE A 24 -8.26 -17.06 6.87
C ILE A 24 -7.32 -18.25 6.63
N GLY A 25 -7.69 -19.42 7.14
CA GLY A 25 -6.90 -20.65 6.98
C GLY A 25 -5.64 -20.72 7.85
N ASN A 26 -5.45 -19.75 8.75
CA ASN A 26 -4.37 -19.75 9.72
C ASN A 26 -4.89 -20.19 11.09
N ASP A 27 -4.42 -21.35 11.58
CA ASP A 27 -4.79 -21.89 12.89
C ASP A 27 -3.83 -21.48 14.02
N SER A 28 -2.88 -20.59 13.72
CA SER A 28 -1.95 -20.08 14.72
C SER A 28 -2.68 -19.20 15.76
N PRO A 29 -2.30 -19.26 17.05
CA PRO A 29 -2.88 -18.40 18.08
C PRO A 29 -2.66 -16.89 17.79
N ASP A 30 -1.54 -16.53 17.14
CA ASP A 30 -1.19 -15.15 16.83
C ASP A 30 -1.65 -14.67 15.44
N LYS A 31 -2.61 -15.38 14.82
CA LYS A 31 -3.06 -15.09 13.44
C LYS A 31 -3.55 -13.67 13.23
N LEU A 32 -4.22 -13.08 14.22
CA LEU A 32 -4.71 -11.70 14.14
C LEU A 32 -3.55 -10.71 14.07
N TYR A 33 -2.58 -10.86 14.97
CA TYR A 33 -1.39 -10.01 15.01
C TYR A 33 -0.57 -10.13 13.72
N ARG A 34 -0.33 -11.36 13.26
CA ARG A 34 0.35 -11.62 11.98
C ARG A 34 -0.39 -10.99 10.81
N ALA A 35 -1.70 -11.22 10.68
CA ALA A 35 -2.47 -10.69 9.57
C ALA A 35 -2.46 -9.15 9.54
N LEU A 36 -2.59 -8.50 10.70
CA LEU A 36 -2.48 -7.05 10.82
C LEU A 36 -1.09 -6.56 10.40
N LEU A 37 -0.02 -7.13 10.96
CA LEU A 37 1.35 -6.74 10.63
C LEU A 37 1.66 -6.88 9.14
N THR A 38 1.30 -8.02 8.56
CA THR A 38 1.53 -8.28 7.13
C THR A 38 0.76 -7.27 6.30
N ALA A 39 -0.53 -7.03 6.58
CA ALA A 39 -1.33 -6.07 5.85
C ALA A 39 -0.81 -4.62 6.00
N PHE A 40 -0.40 -4.21 7.20
CA PHE A 40 0.21 -2.90 7.44
C PHE A 40 1.55 -2.74 6.70
N SER A 41 2.43 -3.74 6.75
CA SER A 41 3.71 -3.71 6.04
C SER A 41 3.53 -3.53 4.52
N ALA A 42 2.51 -4.19 3.95
CA ALA A 42 2.20 -4.08 2.54
C ALA A 42 1.70 -2.67 2.16
N VAL A 43 0.80 -2.08 2.96
CA VAL A 43 0.31 -0.71 2.73
C VAL A 43 1.45 0.32 2.85
N ILE A 44 2.36 0.14 3.83
CA ILE A 44 3.55 1.00 3.97
C ILE A 44 4.46 0.86 2.73
N GLY A 45 4.73 -0.38 2.29
CA GLY A 45 5.53 -0.63 1.09
C GLY A 45 4.92 0.01 -0.17
N LEU A 46 3.61 -0.09 -0.35
CA LEU A 46 2.88 0.58 -1.42
C LEU A 46 2.96 2.10 -1.31
N GLY A 47 2.81 2.65 -0.09
CA GLY A 47 2.93 4.09 0.17
C GLY A 47 4.32 4.63 -0.22
N ILE A 48 5.38 3.93 0.18
CA ILE A 48 6.76 4.28 -0.17
C ILE A 48 6.98 4.16 -1.68
N GLY A 49 6.52 3.07 -2.31
CA GLY A 49 6.62 2.87 -3.76
C GLY A 49 5.94 3.98 -4.56
N MET A 50 4.73 4.37 -4.16
CA MET A 50 4.00 5.48 -4.78
C MET A 50 4.70 6.83 -4.56
N TRP A 51 5.30 7.05 -3.39
CA TRP A 51 6.06 8.26 -3.11
C TRP A 51 7.30 8.36 -4.01
N ILE A 52 8.06 7.27 -4.16
CA ILE A 52 9.22 7.22 -5.07
C ILE A 52 8.78 7.42 -6.52
N TYR A 53 7.69 6.76 -6.95
CA TYR A 53 7.14 6.90 -8.30
C TYR A 53 6.73 8.34 -8.60
N SER A 54 5.95 8.96 -7.71
CA SER A 54 5.53 10.37 -7.87
C SER A 54 6.72 11.34 -7.87
N LYS A 55 7.79 11.03 -7.12
CA LYS A 55 9.01 11.85 -7.13
C LYS A 55 9.81 11.71 -8.43
N ARG A 56 9.74 10.56 -9.12
CA ARG A 56 10.36 10.37 -10.45
C ARG A 56 9.56 11.08 -11.54
N ASP A 57 8.25 10.93 -11.51
CA ASP A 57 7.31 11.59 -12.43
C ASP A 57 7.49 13.13 -12.45
N GLN A 58 7.65 13.74 -11.27
CA GLN A 58 7.96 15.18 -11.15
C GLN A 58 9.31 15.61 -11.74
N ASN A 59 10.27 14.68 -11.89
CA ASN A 59 11.56 14.97 -12.53
C ASN A 59 11.51 14.75 -14.05
N ASP A 60 10.63 13.87 -14.53
CA ASP A 60 10.44 13.63 -15.97
C ASP A 60 9.57 14.71 -16.64
N GLU A 61 8.58 15.29 -15.94
CA GLU A 61 7.76 16.40 -16.46
C GLU A 61 8.54 17.71 -16.68
N ARG A 62 9.76 17.84 -16.13
CA ARG A 62 10.59 19.03 -16.28
C ARG A 62 11.42 19.04 -17.57
N ASN A 63 11.43 17.94 -18.34
CA ASN A 63 12.20 17.80 -19.58
C ASN A 63 11.36 17.90 -20.86
N ASN A 64 10.07 18.21 -20.80
CA ASN A 64 9.29 18.61 -21.98
C ASN A 64 9.11 20.13 -22.03
N PHE A 65 10.22 20.83 -22.23
CA PHE A 65 10.26 22.14 -22.88
C PHE A 65 11.03 21.96 -24.19
N ASP A 66 10.44 21.21 -25.13
CA ASP A 66 10.77 21.24 -26.56
C ASP A 66 9.45 21.23 -27.34
#